data_AF-A0A158CBU8-F1
#
_entry.id   AF-A0A158CBU8-F1
#
_cell.length_a   1.000
_cell.length_b   1.000
_cell.length_c   1.000
_cell.angle_alpha   90.00
_cell.angle_beta   90.00
_cell.angle_gamma   90.00
#
_symmetry.space_group_name_H-M   'P 1'
#
loop_
_entity.id
_entity.type
_entity.pdbx_description
1 polymer ?
#
loop_
_entity_poly.entity_id
_entity_poly.type
_entity_poly.pdbx_seq_one_letter_code
_entity_poly.pdbx_strand_id
1 'polypeptide(L)'
;MANRIRIYTGLRDAAYALDEQASGRTPDFSRLLSGAITLDTMFRQRALDADLQDAALNLERAVREGQLYLDAKGRTRAANLAEKVRILAVSSIEALQVH
;
A
#
# COMPACT_ATOMS: atom_id res chain seq x y z
N MET A 1 12.90 -1.23 16.94
CA MET A 1 11.45 -1.28 17.23
C MET A 1 10.63 -0.24 16.46
N ALA A 2 10.81 1.07 16.71
CA ALA A 2 9.93 2.12 16.18
C ALA A 2 9.83 2.18 14.64
N ASN A 3 10.91 1.88 13.92
CA ASN A 3 10.90 1.90 12.46
C ASN A 3 10.01 0.80 11.85
N ARG A 4 10.03 -0.42 12.40
CA ARG A 4 9.19 -1.52 11.90
C ARG A 4 7.71 -1.31 12.17
N ILE A 5 7.36 -0.74 13.32
CA ILE A 5 5.97 -0.37 13.64
C ILE A 5 5.46 0.67 12.64
N ARG A 6 6.28 1.69 12.32
CA ARG A 6 5.93 2.69 11.30
C ARG A 6 5.73 2.07 9.92
N ILE A 7 6.62 1.17 9.50
CA ILE A 7 6.48 0.43 8.23
C ILE A 7 5.19 -0.39 8.23
N TYR A 8 4.91 -1.13 9.30
CA TYR A 8 3.67 -1.92 9.42
C TYR A 8 2.42 -1.05 9.31
N THR A 9 2.35 0.07 10.05
CA THR A 9 1.21 0.99 10.01
C THR A 9 1.05 1.58 8.60
N GLY A 10 2.14 2.03 7.98
CA GLY A 10 2.11 2.56 6.63
C GLY A 10 1.66 1.53 5.59
N LEU A 11 2.11 0.28 5.70
CA LEU A 11 1.65 -0.81 4.83
C LEU A 11 0.16 -1.12 5.03
N ARG A 12 -0.36 -1.05 6.26
CA ARG A 12 -1.81 -1.17 6.51
C ARG A 12 -2.61 -0.02 5.91
N ASP A 13 -2.07 1.20 5.94
CA ASP A 13 -2.70 2.35 5.30
C ASP A 13 -2.69 2.24 3.78
N ALA A 14 -1.60 1.74 3.19
CA ALA A 14 -1.52 1.43 1.76
C ALA A 14 -2.55 0.38 1.34
N ALA A 15 -2.65 -0.73 2.08
CA ALA A 15 -3.65 -1.77 1.82
C ALA A 15 -5.08 -1.22 1.89
N TYR A 16 -5.38 -0.42 2.92
CA TYR A 16 -6.68 0.24 3.03
C TYR A 16 -6.98 1.14 1.83
N ALA A 17 -6.01 1.96 1.40
CA ALA A 17 -6.23 2.86 0.27
C ALA A 17 -6.55 2.08 -1.01
N LEU A 18 -5.88 0.94 -1.23
CA LEU A 18 -6.15 0.04 -2.35
C LEU A 18 -7.52 -0.65 -2.23
N ASP A 19 -7.95 -1.04 -1.02
CA ASP A 19 -9.28 -1.61 -0.78
C ASP A 19 -10.41 -0.60 -1.05
N GLU A 20 -10.22 0.67 -0.68
CA GLU A 20 -11.15 1.75 -1.00
C GLU A 20 -11.24 1.96 -2.52
N GLN A 21 -10.11 2.04 -3.21
CA GLN A 21 -10.05 2.12 -4.67
C GLN A 21 -10.72 0.91 -5.35
N ALA A 22 -10.48 -0.30 -4.84
CA ALA A 22 -11.10 -1.52 -5.32
C ALA A 22 -12.63 -1.51 -5.13
N SER A 23 -13.11 -0.82 -4.09
CA SER A 23 -14.53 -0.60 -3.83
C SER A 23 -15.12 0.57 -4.61
N GLY A 24 -14.31 1.28 -5.42
CA GLY A 24 -14.72 2.48 -6.12
C GLY A 24 -14.94 3.70 -5.21
N ARG A 25 -14.42 3.66 -3.99
CA ARG A 25 -14.50 4.74 -2.99
C ARG A 25 -13.23 5.57 -2.98
N THR A 26 -13.35 6.78 -2.43
CA THR A 26 -12.21 7.66 -2.21
C THR A 26 -11.55 7.32 -0.88
N PRO A 27 -10.27 6.90 -0.87
CA PRO A 27 -9.57 6.65 0.38
C PRO A 27 -9.36 7.95 1.16
N ASP A 28 -9.33 7.83 2.49
CA ASP A 28 -8.88 8.91 3.36
C ASP A 28 -7.47 9.38 2.95
N PHE A 29 -7.31 10.69 2.74
CA PHE A 29 -6.07 11.25 2.19
C PHE A 29 -4.87 11.03 3.11
N SER A 30 -5.06 11.09 4.44
CA SER A 30 -3.95 10.91 5.37
C SER A 30 -3.39 9.50 5.31
N ARG A 31 -4.27 8.50 5.18
CA ARG A 31 -3.91 7.09 5.03
C ARG A 31 -3.33 6.81 3.64
N LEU A 32 -3.93 7.37 2.59
CA LEU A 32 -3.38 7.28 1.24
C LEU A 32 -1.93 7.80 1.20
N LEU A 33 -1.68 8.99 1.74
CA LEU A 33 -0.35 9.60 1.76
C LEU A 33 0.65 8.79 2.61
N SER A 34 0.25 8.36 3.80
CA SER A 34 1.03 7.50 4.69
C SER A 34 1.48 6.21 3.98
N GLY A 35 0.54 5.55 3.30
CA GLY A 35 0.80 4.34 2.53
C GLY A 35 1.70 4.56 1.32
N ALA A 36 1.46 5.62 0.55
CA ALA A 36 2.27 5.99 -0.61
C ALA A 36 3.73 6.26 -0.22
N ILE A 37 3.97 7.06 0.84
CA ILE A 37 5.32 7.35 1.35
C ILE A 37 6.03 6.07 1.79
N THR A 38 5.31 5.17 2.46
CA THR A 38 5.88 3.93 2.98
C THR A 38 6.32 3.01 1.83
N LEU A 39 5.45 2.81 0.84
CA LEU A 39 5.79 2.01 -0.34
C LEU A 39 6.89 2.66 -1.20
N ASP A 40 6.87 3.98 -1.41
CA ASP A 40 7.95 4.69 -2.14
C ASP A 40 9.30 4.53 -1.43
N THR A 41 9.31 4.61 -0.09
CA THR A 41 10.53 4.40 0.69
C THR A 41 11.09 2.98 0.50
N MET A 42 10.22 1.96 0.54
CA MET A 42 10.63 0.57 0.30
C MET A 42 11.03 0.31 -1.15
N PHE A 43 10.36 0.96 -2.10
CA PHE A 43 10.71 0.93 -3.53
C PHE A 43 12.15 1.41 -3.75
N ARG A 44 12.50 2.58 -3.19
CA ARG A 44 13.86 3.15 -3.28
C ARG A 44 14.92 2.28 -2.62
N GLN A 45 14.55 1.49 -1.62
CA GLN A 45 15.42 0.53 -0.94
C GLN A 45 15.55 -0.81 -1.71
N ARG A 46 14.91 -0.94 -2.88
CA ARG A 46 14.85 -2.19 -3.67
C ARG A 46 14.29 -3.38 -2.90
N ALA A 47 13.35 -3.13 -2.00
CA ALA A 47 12.74 -4.13 -1.13
C ALA A 47 11.38 -4.64 -1.65
N LEU A 48 10.93 -4.22 -2.84
CA LEU A 48 9.61 -4.53 -3.40
C LEU A 48 9.71 -5.37 -4.68
N ASP A 49 8.84 -6.38 -4.80
CA ASP A 49 8.58 -7.09 -6.05
C ASP A 49 7.74 -6.26 -7.03
N ALA A 50 7.58 -6.73 -8.26
CA ALA A 50 6.91 -5.98 -9.33
C ALA A 50 5.47 -5.56 -8.97
N ASP A 51 4.71 -6.39 -8.24
CA ASP A 51 3.34 -6.05 -7.86
C ASP A 51 3.33 -4.99 -6.77
N LEU A 52 4.24 -5.08 -5.80
CA LEU A 52 4.38 -4.07 -4.75
C LEU A 52 4.90 -2.73 -5.31
N GLN A 53 5.73 -2.76 -6.35
CA GLN A 53 6.13 -1.56 -7.10
C GLN A 53 4.93 -0.93 -7.81
N ASP A 54 4.06 -1.74 -8.41
CA ASP A 54 2.83 -1.28 -9.04
C ASP A 54 1.85 -0.66 -8.02
N ALA A 55 1.76 -1.25 -6.82
CA ALA A 55 1.03 -0.66 -5.71
C ALA A 55 1.58 0.72 -5.32
N ALA A 56 2.91 0.87 -5.23
CA ALA A 56 3.55 2.14 -4.92
C ALA A 56 3.20 3.23 -5.96
N LEU A 57 3.31 2.90 -7.26
CA LEU A 57 3.01 3.81 -8.36
C LEU A 57 1.52 4.18 -8.40
N ASN A 58 0.62 3.23 -8.13
CA ASN A 58 -0.81 3.49 -8.09
C ASN A 58 -1.17 4.47 -6.96
N LEU A 59 -0.64 4.27 -5.75
CA LEU A 59 -0.89 5.18 -4.64
C LEU A 59 -0.26 6.55 -4.86
N GLU A 60 0.96 6.63 -5.41
CA GLU A 60 1.57 7.91 -5.78
C GLU A 60 0.70 8.68 -6.78
N ARG A 61 0.20 7.99 -7.80
CA ARG A 61 -0.69 8.58 -8.79
C ARG A 61 -1.97 9.09 -8.16
N ALA A 62 -2.58 8.33 -7.26
CA ALA A 62 -3.78 8.75 -6.54
C ALA A 62 -3.53 9.95 -5.60
N VAL A 63 -2.34 10.08 -5.01
CA VAL A 63 -1.97 11.28 -4.23
C VAL A 63 -1.87 12.51 -5.15
N ARG A 64 -1.29 12.36 -6.34
CA ARG A 64 -1.05 13.47 -7.28
C ARG A 64 -2.31 13.91 -8.02
N GLU A 65 -3.09 12.95 -8.51
CA GLU A 65 -4.24 13.17 -9.39
C GLU A 65 -5.57 13.17 -8.62
N GLY A 66 -5.58 12.74 -7.36
CA GLY A 66 -6.80 12.55 -6.58
C GLY A 66 -7.50 11.23 -6.90
N GLN A 67 -8.83 11.22 -6.82
CA GLN A 67 -9.62 10.00 -6.98
C GLN A 67 -9.43 9.38 -8.38
N LEU A 68 -8.92 8.15 -8.43
CA LEU A 68 -8.82 7.38 -9.65
C LEU A 68 -10.14 6.67 -9.93
N TYR A 69 -10.80 7.01 -11.04
CA TYR A 69 -11.96 6.27 -11.53
C TYR A 69 -11.50 4.96 -12.18
N LEU A 70 -11.50 3.89 -11.39
CA LEU A 70 -11.12 2.56 -11.86
C LEU A 70 -12.31 1.82 -12.48
N ASP A 71 -12.09 1.22 -13.65
CA ASP A 71 -13.01 0.25 -14.24
C ASP A 71 -13.02 -1.08 -13.45
N ALA A 72 -13.85 -2.04 -13.86
CA ALA A 72 -13.94 -3.33 -13.18
C ALA A 72 -12.59 -4.06 -13.10
N LYS A 73 -11.76 -3.97 -14.15
CA LYS A 73 -10.44 -4.62 -14.18
C LYS A 73 -9.46 -3.91 -13.23
N GLY A 74 -9.47 -2.59 -13.22
CA GLY A 74 -8.67 -1.75 -12.32
C GLY A 74 -9.02 -2.01 -10.86
N ARG A 75 -10.32 -2.16 -10.55
CA ARG A 75 -10.78 -2.50 -9.19
C ARG A 75 -10.32 -3.89 -8.74
N THR A 76 -10.42 -4.90 -9.62
CA THR A 76 -9.86 -6.23 -9.33
C THR A 76 -8.35 -6.19 -9.11
N ARG A 77 -7.62 -5.42 -9.92
CA ARG A 77 -6.18 -5.25 -9.74
C ARG A 77 -5.86 -4.57 -8.40
N ALA A 78 -6.57 -3.51 -8.03
CA ALA A 78 -6.41 -2.84 -6.75
C ALA A 78 -6.65 -3.80 -5.56
N ALA A 79 -7.67 -4.65 -5.62
CA ALA A 79 -7.91 -5.67 -4.60
C ALA A 79 -6.75 -6.67 -4.46
N ASN A 80 -6.20 -7.13 -5.60
CA ASN A 80 -5.04 -8.04 -5.60
C ASN A 80 -3.79 -7.38 -5.02
N LEU A 81 -3.56 -6.10 -5.31
CA LEU A 81 -2.47 -5.33 -4.75
C LEU A 81 -2.66 -5.13 -3.23
N ALA A 82 -3.88 -4.86 -2.78
CA ALA A 82 -4.19 -4.73 -1.35
C ALA A 82 -3.82 -5.99 -0.57
N GLU A 83 -4.16 -7.17 -1.11
CA GLU A 83 -3.80 -8.45 -0.51
C GLU A 83 -2.29 -8.62 -0.37
N LYS A 84 -1.53 -8.36 -1.44
CA LYS A 84 -0.06 -8.45 -1.43
C LYS A 84 0.58 -7.51 -0.41
N VAL A 85 0.07 -6.28 -0.32
CA VAL A 85 0.53 -5.31 0.68
C VAL A 85 0.21 -5.78 2.11
N ARG A 86 -0.94 -6.41 2.35
CA ARG A 86 -1.27 -7.00 3.67
C ARG A 86 -0.32 -8.14 4.04
N ILE A 87 0.00 -9.03 3.11
CA ILE A 87 0.98 -10.10 3.32
C ILE A 87 2.35 -9.51 3.69
N LEU A 88 2.82 -8.51 2.94
CA LEU A 88 4.07 -7.81 3.25
C LEU A 88 4.04 -7.15 4.64
N ALA A 89 2.90 -6.56 5.03
CA ALA A 89 2.74 -5.95 6.35
C ALA A 89 2.93 -6.99 7.46
N VAL A 90 2.31 -8.16 7.34
CA VAL A 90 2.45 -9.25 8.31
C VAL A 90 3.91 -9.73 8.39
N SER A 91 4.56 -9.98 7.25
CA SER A 91 5.97 -10.39 7.24
C SER A 91 6.90 -9.33 7.85
N SER A 92 6.57 -8.04 7.72
CA SER A 92 7.36 -6.95 8.33
C SER A 92 7.31 -6.94 9.87
N ILE A 93 6.27 -7.53 10.47
CA ILE A 93 6.08 -7.59 11.93
C ILE A 93 6.46 -8.96 12.52
N GLU A 94 6.28 -10.08 11.80
CA GLU A 94 6.64 -11.43 12.26
C GLU A 94 8.15 -11.58 12.55
N ALA A 95 9.00 -10.79 11.90
CA ALA A 95 10.41 -10.66 12.25
C ALA A 95 10.67 -10.12 13.68
N LEU A 96 9.63 -9.82 14.48
CA LEU A 96 9.70 -9.44 15.89
C LEU A 96 9.47 -10.61 16.86
N GLN A 97 8.91 -11.75 16.43
CA GLN A 97 8.53 -12.86 17.32
C GLN A 97 9.60 -13.94 17.52
N VAL A 98 10.75 -13.84 16.84
CA VAL A 98 11.83 -14.85 16.85
C VAL A 98 12.94 -14.53 17.86
N HIS A 99 12.72 -13.62 18.80
CA HIS A 99 13.67 -13.31 19.88
C HIS A 99 12.99 -13.27 21.24
#